data_AF-A0A0G0D2L2-F1
#
_entry.id   AF-A0A0G0D2L2-F1
#
_cell.length_a   1.000
_cell.length_b   1.000
_cell.length_c   1.000
_cell.angle_alpha   90.00
_cell.angle_beta   90.00
_cell.angle_gamma   90.00
#
_symmetry.space_group_name_H-M   'P 1'
#
loop_
_entity.id
_entity.type
_entity.pdbx_description
1 polymer ?
#
loop_
_entity_poly.entity_id
_entity_poly.type
_entity_poly.pdbx_seq_one_letter_code
_entity_poly.pdbx_strand_id
1 'polypeptide(L)'
;ENIKNAVFGNVGSMAVFRVGTEDANFLEPKFKPIFNAQDITKLDNYNAYMSMLINGQPTKPFNIKTIAPERGDREIIDDLKQLSYMKYGRDREEVEKEIMARYTSMQ
;
A
#
# COMPACT_ATOMS: atom_id res chain seq x y z
N GLU A 1 -6.08 -14.87 12.31
CA GLU A 1 -4.77 -15.53 12.53
C GLU A 1 -4.39 -16.51 11.41
N ASN A 2 -5.25 -17.48 11.07
CA ASN A 2 -4.96 -18.51 10.04
C ASN A 2 -4.53 -17.96 8.66
N ILE A 3 -5.18 -16.90 8.17
CA ILE A 3 -4.83 -16.28 6.88
C ILE A 3 -3.44 -15.63 6.95
N LYS A 4 -3.11 -14.96 8.06
CA LYS A 4 -1.84 -14.26 8.27
C LYS A 4 -0.67 -15.26 8.16
N ASN A 5 -0.76 -16.38 8.87
CA ASN A 5 0.28 -17.41 8.86
C ASN A 5 0.44 -18.06 7.47
N ALA A 6 -0.66 -18.30 6.75
CA ALA A 6 -0.63 -18.86 5.41
C ALA A 6 0.06 -17.94 4.39
N VAL A 7 -0.08 -16.61 4.55
CA VAL A 7 0.60 -15.64 3.68
C VAL A 7 2.08 -15.53 4.05
N PHE A 8 2.42 -15.15 5.28
CA PHE A 8 3.81 -14.88 5.68
C PHE A 8 4.70 -16.14 5.78
N GLY A 9 4.10 -17.33 5.86
CA GLY A 9 4.79 -18.61 5.79
C GLY A 9 5.30 -18.96 4.38
N ASN A 10 4.59 -18.52 3.35
CA ASN A 10 4.85 -18.90 1.95
C ASN A 10 5.51 -17.80 1.11
N VAL A 11 5.56 -16.56 1.61
CA VAL A 11 6.23 -15.45 0.92
C VAL A 11 7.74 -15.65 0.95
N GLY A 12 8.33 -15.91 -0.22
CA GLY A 12 9.78 -16.07 -0.40
C GLY A 12 10.56 -14.75 -0.47
N SER A 13 9.93 -13.70 -1.00
CA SER A 13 10.55 -12.37 -1.12
C SER A 13 9.60 -11.29 -0.63
N MET A 14 10.12 -10.33 0.12
CA MET A 14 9.35 -9.28 0.80
C MET A 14 10.13 -7.98 0.83
N ALA A 15 9.46 -6.87 0.52
CA ALA A 15 9.94 -5.52 0.76
C ALA A 15 9.05 -4.85 1.82
N VAL A 16 9.66 -4.32 2.88
CA VAL A 16 8.99 -3.68 4.01
C VAL A 16 9.41 -2.22 4.07
N PHE A 17 8.44 -1.33 3.87
CA PHE A 17 8.60 0.10 4.10
C PHE A 17 8.39 0.41 5.58
N ARG A 18 8.51 1.69 5.95
CA ARG A 18 8.18 2.15 7.30
C ARG A 18 6.76 1.72 7.69
N VAL A 19 6.65 0.98 8.78
CA VAL A 19 5.40 0.55 9.41
C VAL A 19 5.37 0.93 10.90
N GLY A 20 4.23 0.73 11.56
CA GLY A 20 4.09 0.96 12.99
C GLY A 20 4.83 -0.07 13.84
N THR A 21 4.96 0.20 15.14
CA THR A 21 5.71 -0.65 16.09
C THR A 21 5.20 -2.09 16.16
N GLU A 22 3.89 -2.29 16.16
CA GLU A 22 3.28 -3.63 16.23
C GLU A 22 3.66 -4.48 15.01
N ASP A 23 3.51 -3.92 13.80
CA ASP A 23 3.87 -4.57 12.55
C ASP A 23 5.38 -4.82 12.46
N ALA A 24 6.20 -3.85 12.89
CA ALA A 24 7.64 -3.99 12.90
C ALA A 24 8.11 -5.16 13.77
N ASN A 25 7.53 -5.32 14.98
CA ASN A 25 7.83 -6.46 15.85
C ASN A 25 7.43 -7.79 15.22
N PHE A 26 6.31 -7.83 14.49
CA PHE A 26 5.88 -9.02 13.78
C PHE A 26 6.80 -9.38 12.60
N LEU A 27 7.33 -8.38 11.90
CA LEU A 27 8.19 -8.58 10.72
C LEU A 27 9.65 -8.84 11.09
N GLU A 28 10.13 -8.33 12.23
CA GLU A 28 11.51 -8.44 12.72
C GLU A 28 12.15 -9.83 12.54
N PRO A 29 11.49 -10.97 12.87
CA PRO A 29 12.11 -12.29 12.77
C PRO A 29 12.62 -12.63 11.36
N LYS A 30 12.05 -12.04 10.31
CA LYS A 30 12.45 -12.26 8.90
C LYS A 30 13.68 -11.45 8.50
N PHE A 31 14.03 -10.41 9.27
CA PHE A 31 15.11 -9.48 8.97
C PHE A 31 16.32 -9.62 9.90
N LYS A 32 16.16 -10.39 10.99
CA LYS A 32 17.28 -10.75 11.87
C LYS A 32 18.36 -11.55 11.12
N PRO A 33 19.64 -11.36 11.46
CA PRO A 33 20.15 -10.46 12.51
C PRO A 33 20.43 -9.03 12.02
N ILE A 34 20.17 -8.71 10.74
CA ILE A 34 20.64 -7.48 10.11
C ILE A 34 19.85 -6.26 10.58
N PHE A 35 18.53 -6.39 10.65
CA PHE A 35 17.64 -5.32 11.09
C PHE A 35 16.76 -5.79 12.24
N ASN A 36 16.44 -4.86 13.12
CA ASN A 36 15.50 -5.03 14.23
C ASN A 36 14.20 -4.24 13.99
N ALA A 37 13.23 -4.38 14.89
CA ALA A 37 11.96 -3.65 14.78
C ALA A 37 12.12 -2.12 14.83
N GLN A 38 13.09 -1.60 15.59
CA GLN A 38 13.35 -0.15 15.64
C GLN A 38 13.88 0.37 14.30
N ASP A 39 14.70 -0.41 13.61
CA ASP A 39 15.21 -0.05 12.29
C ASP A 39 14.08 0.06 11.27
N ILE A 40 13.09 -0.86 11.34
CA ILE A 40 11.92 -0.87 10.44
C ILE A 40 11.03 0.37 10.67
N THR A 41 10.76 0.71 11.93
CA THR A 41 9.93 1.87 12.28
C THR A 41 10.58 3.22 11.94
N LYS A 42 11.91 3.26 11.87
CA LYS A 42 12.70 4.46 11.57
C LYS A 42 13.07 4.61 10.09
N LEU A 43 12.58 3.73 9.21
CA LEU A 43 12.85 3.82 7.77
C LEU A 43 12.47 5.20 7.22
N ASP A 44 13.40 5.82 6.50
CA ASP A 44 13.15 7.06 5.78
C ASP A 44 12.14 6.86 4.65
N ASN A 45 11.45 7.94 4.27
CA ASN A 45 10.56 7.90 3.11
C ASN A 45 11.32 7.40 1.87
N TYR A 46 10.63 6.62 1.04
CA TYR A 46 11.21 5.99 -0.16
C TYR A 46 12.33 4.97 0.12
N ASN A 47 12.46 4.46 1.35
CA ASN A 47 13.35 3.34 1.65
C ASN A 47 12.53 2.14 2.12
N ALA A 48 13.06 0.95 1.83
CA ALA A 48 12.51 -0.31 2.32
C ALA A 48 13.63 -1.29 2.67
N TYR A 49 13.36 -2.22 3.58
CA TYR A 49 14.18 -3.40 3.76
C TYR A 49 13.64 -4.54 2.92
N MET A 50 14.53 -5.23 2.23
CA MET A 50 14.19 -6.34 1.36
C MET A 50 14.85 -7.62 1.87
N SER A 51 14.06 -8.68 1.94
CA SER A 51 14.51 -10.06 2.09
C SER A 51 13.99 -10.81 0.87
N MET A 52 14.86 -11.43 0.08
CA MET A 52 14.47 -12.05 -1.18
C MET A 52 15.19 -13.36 -1.43
N LEU A 53 14.63 -14.15 -2.35
CA LEU A 53 15.30 -15.30 -2.93
C LEU A 53 16.02 -14.88 -4.22
N ILE A 54 17.30 -15.19 -4.35
CA ILE A 54 18.04 -15.13 -5.61
C ILE A 54 18.34 -16.57 -6.02
N ASN A 55 17.87 -16.97 -7.20
CA ASN A 55 17.99 -18.36 -7.68
C ASN A 55 17.45 -19.40 -6.67
N GLY A 56 16.36 -19.06 -5.98
CA GLY A 56 15.73 -19.92 -4.96
C GLY A 56 16.46 -19.96 -3.62
N GLN A 57 17.58 -19.23 -3.45
CA GLN A 57 18.34 -19.18 -2.21
C GLN A 57 18.05 -17.89 -1.44
N PRO A 58 17.79 -17.94 -0.12
CA PRO A 58 17.61 -16.75 0.70
C PRO A 58 18.87 -15.90 0.73
N THR A 59 18.72 -14.61 0.44
CA THR A 59 19.80 -13.64 0.62
C THR A 59 19.73 -12.97 1.98
N LYS A 60 20.88 -12.49 2.46
CA LYS A 60 20.90 -11.61 3.63
C LYS A 60 20.01 -10.38 3.37
N PRO A 61 19.16 -9.96 4.31
CA PRO A 61 18.35 -8.77 4.13
C PRO A 61 19.21 -7.52 3.88
N PHE A 62 18.72 -6.60 3.06
CA PHE A 62 19.41 -5.36 2.70
C PHE A 62 18.44 -4.19 2.51
N ASN A 63 18.94 -2.95 2.52
CA ASN A 63 18.15 -1.76 2.27
C ASN A 63 18.08 -1.44 0.77
N ILE A 64 16.93 -0.93 0.35
CA ILE A 64 16.72 -0.37 -0.98
C ILE A 64 16.18 1.06 -0.87
N LYS A 65 16.47 1.87 -1.88
CA LYS A 65 15.85 3.18 -2.08
C LYS A 65 14.97 3.10 -3.32
N THR A 66 13.71 3.47 -3.17
CA THR A 66 12.76 3.49 -4.28
C THR A 66 12.90 4.77 -5.10
N ILE A 67 12.45 4.66 -6.34
CA ILE A 67 12.37 5.76 -7.27
C ILE A 67 11.07 6.49 -6.97
N ALA A 68 11.13 7.82 -6.87
CA ALA A 68 9.92 8.62 -6.72
C ALA A 68 9.04 8.44 -7.98
N PRO A 69 7.71 8.39 -7.84
CA PRO A 69 6.83 8.40 -9.00
C PRO A 69 7.09 9.66 -9.84
N GLU A 70 6.83 9.56 -11.14
CA GLU A 70 6.90 10.72 -12.03
C GLU A 70 6.01 11.85 -11.50
N ARG A 71 6.51 13.08 -11.58
CA ARG A 71 5.70 14.24 -11.21
C ARG A 71 4.57 14.37 -12.22
N GLY A 72 3.33 14.32 -11.72
CA GLY A 72 2.17 14.61 -12.55
C GLY A 72 2.21 16.04 -13.07
N ASP A 73 1.64 16.22 -14.26
CA ASP A 73 1.43 17.53 -14.84
C ASP A 73 0.23 18.22 -14.19
N ARG A 74 0.43 19.45 -13.70
CA ARG A 74 -0.63 20.23 -13.05
C ARG A 74 -1.51 20.96 -14.06
N GLU A 75 -1.04 21.17 -15.28
CA GLU A 75 -1.77 21.89 -16.31
C GLU A 75 -2.97 21.07 -16.80
N ILE A 76 -2.86 19.74 -16.77
CA ILE A 76 -3.92 18.82 -17.21
C ILE A 76 -4.98 18.52 -16.15
N ILE A 77 -4.86 19.07 -14.93
CA ILE A 77 -5.75 18.70 -13.80
C ILE A 77 -7.20 19.02 -14.11
N ASP A 78 -7.48 20.19 -14.69
CA ASP A 78 -8.85 20.63 -14.94
C ASP A 78 -9.48 19.86 -16.11
N ASP A 79 -8.70 19.55 -17.14
CA ASP A 79 -9.14 18.67 -18.24
C ASP A 79 -9.45 17.25 -17.74
N LEU A 80 -8.60 16.69 -16.87
CA LEU A 80 -8.84 15.38 -16.24
C LEU A 80 -10.12 15.36 -15.41
N LYS A 81 -10.42 16.43 -14.67
CA LYS A 81 -11.68 16.56 -13.92
C LYS A 81 -12.87 16.59 -14.87
N GLN A 82 -12.82 17.41 -15.93
CA GLN A 82 -13.91 17.50 -16.91
C GLN A 82 -14.15 16.16 -17.60
N LEU A 83 -13.09 15.46 -17.99
CA LEU A 83 -13.19 14.12 -18.57
C LEU A 83 -13.80 13.10 -17.59
N SER A 84 -13.45 13.18 -16.31
CA SER A 84 -14.06 12.36 -15.26
C SER A 84 -15.55 12.65 -15.10
N TYR A 85 -15.95 13.94 -15.09
CA TYR A 85 -17.36 14.33 -15.01
C TYR A 85 -18.16 13.87 -16.24
N MET A 86 -17.61 13.98 -17.44
CA MET A 86 -18.29 13.51 -18.65
C MET A 86 -18.42 11.98 -18.69
N LYS A 87 -17.41 11.25 -18.21
CA LYS A 87 -17.36 9.78 -18.30
C LYS A 87 -18.11 9.08 -17.16
N TYR A 88 -18.04 9.64 -15.95
CA TYR A 88 -18.54 9.02 -14.72
C TYR A 88 -19.51 9.90 -13.94
N GLY A 89 -19.59 11.19 -14.26
CA GLY A 89 -20.54 12.09 -13.62
C GLY A 89 -21.97 11.76 -13.99
N ARG A 90 -22.87 11.99 -13.05
CA ARG A 90 -24.32 11.87 -13.21
C ARG A 90 -24.96 13.15 -12.73
N ASP A 91 -26.18 13.40 -13.20
CA ASP A 91 -26.95 14.53 -12.72
C ASP A 91 -27.15 14.43 -11.20
N ARG A 92 -26.89 15.54 -10.51
CA ARG A 92 -26.92 15.57 -9.05
C ARG A 92 -28.33 15.26 -8.53
N GLU A 93 -29.38 15.78 -9.17
CA GLU A 93 -30.75 15.54 -8.73
C GLU A 93 -31.13 14.06 -8.88
N GLU A 94 -30.67 13.40 -9.94
CA GLU A 94 -30.91 11.97 -10.15
C GLU A 94 -30.25 11.13 -9.05
N VAL A 95 -28.99 11.45 -8.71
CA VAL A 95 -28.26 10.78 -7.64
C VAL A 95 -28.91 11.03 -6.28
N GLU A 96 -29.32 12.25 -5.98
CA GLU A 96 -29.99 12.60 -4.72
C GLU A 96 -31.35 11.89 -4.59
N LYS A 97 -32.13 11.82 -5.67
CA LYS A 97 -33.39 11.05 -5.70
C LYS A 97 -33.15 9.57 -5.47
N GLU A 98 -32.12 8.98 -6.10
CA GLU A 98 -31.76 7.57 -5.91
C GLU A 98 -31.34 7.28 -4.46
N ILE A 99 -30.53 8.15 -3.86
CA ILE A 99 -30.11 8.05 -2.46
C ILE A 99 -31.33 8.11 -1.53
N MET A 100 -32.21 9.11 -1.70
CA MET A 100 -33.40 9.27 -0.86
C MET A 100 -34.36 8.09 -1.00
N ALA A 101 -34.58 7.59 -2.22
CA ALA A 101 -35.40 6.41 -2.46
C ALA A 101 -34.87 5.18 -1.71
N ARG A 102 -33.54 4.97 -1.70
CA ARG A 102 -32.92 3.88 -0.92
C ARG A 102 -33.16 4.03 0.57
N TYR A 103 -33.00 5.24 1.13
CA TYR A 103 -33.28 5.51 2.54
C TYR A 103 -34.73 5.24 2.92
N THR A 104 -35.70 5.64 2.10
CA THR A 104 -37.12 5.40 2.36
C THR A 104 -37.49 3.92 2.21
N SER A 105 -36.85 3.17 1.30
CA SER A 105 -37.11 1.73 1.13
C SER A 105 -36.55 0.83 2.25
N MET A 106 -35.71 1.39 3.13
CA MET A 106 -35.14 0.70 4.30
C MET A 106 -35.92 0.95 5.60
N GLN A 107 -36.96 1.81 5.57
CA GLN A 107 -37.96 1.96 6.64
C GLN A 107 -39.17 1.07 6.36
#